data_AF-A0A7Y2VA79-F1
#
_entry.id   AF-A0A7Y2VA79-F1
#
_cell.length_a   1.000
_cell.length_b   1.000
_cell.length_c   1.000
_cell.angle_alpha   90.00
_cell.angle_beta   90.00
_cell.angle_gamma   90.00
#
_symmetry.space_group_name_H-M   'P 1'
#
loop_
_entity.id
_entity.type
_entity.pdbx_description
1 polymer ?
#
loop_
_entity_poly.entity_id
_entity_poly.type
_entity_poly.pdbx_seq_one_letter_code
_entity_poly.pdbx_strand_id
1 'polypeptide(L)'
;MSKNKNIYIAVSLIPLIFLVKILGRFPQFVEDHYSNGVYPVLSSIERYVFGWLPFSFGDLVYAGAIIIIIRWLLRNRRRFFKDTKGWFIEVFAVITIIYLAFHIFWGMNYYRQPLHVTLNIQDEYTSEELLDLTNRLIDKVNGIQEELASNDSTEVVMPYSKNEMLKRAPEGYEVLKQQYPHLEYHPRSVKRSLFSIPLTYMGFSGYLNPLTNEAQVDGLIPAYKFPTTTCHEIAHQLGYAAENEANFVGGLAAIHNPDRHFQYSGYAFALRHCLNEIFRRDEQLFNDYMEKV
;
A
#
# COMPACT_ATOMS: atom_id res chain seq x y z
N MET A 1 29.44 13.93 18.93
CA MET A 1 29.63 12.53 18.48
C MET A 1 30.86 12.49 17.59
N SER A 2 31.82 11.60 17.84
CA SER A 2 33.17 11.69 17.24
C SER A 2 33.10 11.66 15.70
N LYS A 3 33.73 12.66 15.05
CA LYS A 3 33.74 12.83 13.58
C LYS A 3 34.07 11.55 12.80
N ASN A 4 34.81 10.62 13.41
CA ASN A 4 35.23 9.37 12.79
C ASN A 4 34.09 8.34 12.65
N LYS A 5 33.11 8.27 13.57
CA LYS A 5 32.04 7.27 13.49
C LYS A 5 31.08 7.51 12.32
N ASN A 6 30.74 8.79 12.07
CA ASN A 6 29.81 9.15 10.99
C ASN A 6 30.40 8.84 9.60
N ILE A 7 31.73 8.88 9.44
CA ILE A 7 32.39 8.54 8.17
C ILE A 7 32.15 7.08 7.82
N TYR A 8 32.33 6.15 8.77
CA TYR A 8 32.11 4.73 8.53
C TYR A 8 30.65 4.44 8.15
N ILE A 9 29.69 5.07 8.85
CA ILE A 9 28.26 4.93 8.51
C ILE A 9 28.00 5.47 7.10
N ALA A 10 28.42 6.70 6.80
CA ALA A 10 28.21 7.31 5.49
C ALA A 10 28.79 6.48 4.33
N VAL A 11 30.01 5.96 4.49
CA VAL A 11 30.67 5.13 3.47
C VAL A 11 29.97 3.78 3.32
N SER A 12 29.34 3.25 4.37
CA SER A 12 28.62 1.96 4.30
C SER A 12 27.35 2.00 3.44
N LEU A 13 26.86 3.18 3.03
CA LEU A 13 25.74 3.30 2.09
C LEU A 13 25.99 2.53 0.79
N ILE A 14 27.19 2.67 0.23
CA ILE A 14 27.55 2.06 -1.06
C ILE A 14 27.49 0.52 -0.99
N PRO A 15 28.24 -0.16 -0.09
CA PRO A 15 28.15 -1.61 0.01
C PRO A 15 26.76 -2.09 0.42
N LEU A 16 26.00 -1.30 1.19
CA LEU A 16 24.63 -1.63 1.54
C LEU A 16 23.68 -1.61 0.32
N ILE A 17 23.82 -0.62 -0.57
CA ILE A 17 23.07 -0.58 -1.84
C ILE A 17 23.42 -1.80 -2.71
N PHE A 18 24.70 -2.14 -2.81
CA PHE A 18 25.12 -3.35 -3.54
C PHE A 18 24.55 -4.62 -2.93
N LEU A 19 24.56 -4.74 -1.60
CA LEU A 19 23.99 -5.89 -0.91
C LEU A 19 22.50 -6.04 -1.23
N VAL A 20 21.71 -4.97 -1.08
CA VAL A 20 20.28 -4.99 -1.42
C VAL A 20 20.05 -5.37 -2.89
N LYS A 21 20.82 -4.78 -3.81
CA LYS A 21 20.72 -5.10 -5.24
C LYS A 21 21.11 -6.54 -5.56
N ILE A 22 22.09 -7.11 -4.86
CA ILE A 22 22.48 -8.51 -5.02
C ILE A 22 21.37 -9.41 -4.50
N LEU A 23 20.87 -9.19 -3.28
CA LEU A 23 19.75 -9.94 -2.71
C LEU A 23 18.50 -9.88 -3.60
N GLY A 24 18.22 -8.70 -4.16
CA GLY A 24 17.09 -8.50 -5.05
C GLY A 24 17.19 -9.20 -6.41
N ARG A 25 18.32 -9.82 -6.75
CA ARG A 25 18.44 -10.73 -7.91
C ARG A 25 18.04 -12.17 -7.58
N PHE A 26 17.76 -12.48 -6.32
CA PHE A 26 17.35 -13.80 -5.86
C PHE A 26 15.96 -13.71 -5.23
N PRO A 27 14.89 -13.50 -6.02
CA PRO A 27 13.55 -13.28 -5.50
C PRO A 27 13.03 -14.44 -4.65
N GLN A 28 13.40 -15.68 -4.97
CA GLN A 28 13.08 -16.85 -4.15
C GLN A 28 13.71 -16.75 -2.75
N PHE A 29 14.96 -16.30 -2.66
CA PHE A 29 15.63 -16.13 -1.38
C PHE A 29 14.92 -15.07 -0.52
N VAL A 30 14.53 -13.95 -1.15
CA VAL A 30 13.78 -12.87 -0.48
C VAL A 30 12.42 -13.38 -0.01
N GLU A 31 11.68 -14.09 -0.87
CA GLU A 31 10.38 -14.68 -0.55
C GLU A 31 10.46 -15.59 0.68
N ASP A 32 11.38 -16.57 0.67
CA ASP A 32 11.45 -17.60 1.71
C ASP A 32 12.00 -17.07 3.04
N HIS A 33 13.04 -16.23 2.99
CA HIS A 33 13.79 -15.85 4.20
C HIS A 33 13.37 -14.49 4.75
N TYR A 34 13.05 -13.53 3.88
CA TYR A 34 12.61 -12.20 4.29
C TYR A 34 11.09 -12.10 4.35
N SER A 35 10.39 -12.21 3.22
CA SER A 35 8.96 -11.89 3.11
C SER A 35 8.07 -12.84 3.90
N ASN A 36 8.36 -14.14 3.89
CA ASN A 36 7.64 -15.17 4.66
C ASN A 36 8.36 -15.58 5.95
N GLY A 37 9.61 -15.14 6.15
CA GLY A 37 10.43 -15.47 7.32
C GLY A 37 10.49 -14.32 8.34
N VAL A 38 11.38 -13.37 8.10
CA VAL A 38 11.68 -12.26 9.03
C VAL A 38 10.54 -11.23 9.09
N TYR A 39 10.00 -10.83 7.95
CA TYR A 39 9.05 -9.74 7.83
C TYR A 39 7.72 -9.96 8.59
N PRO A 40 7.09 -11.16 8.59
CA PRO A 40 5.86 -11.38 9.34
C PRO A 40 6.05 -11.19 10.85
N VAL A 41 7.23 -11.55 11.37
CA VAL A 41 7.57 -11.34 12.79
C VAL A 41 7.75 -9.84 13.08
N LEU A 42 8.57 -9.15 12.29
CA LEU A 42 8.84 -7.72 12.48
C LEU A 42 7.56 -6.89 12.38
N SER A 43 6.81 -7.08 11.30
CA SER A 43 5.58 -6.34 11.04
C SER A 43 4.51 -6.60 12.10
N SER A 44 4.40 -7.84 12.60
CA SER A 44 3.47 -8.15 13.70
C SER A 44 3.85 -7.43 14.99
N ILE A 45 5.15 -7.36 15.33
CA ILE A 45 5.63 -6.60 16.50
C ILE A 45 5.27 -5.12 16.36
N GLU A 46 5.54 -4.52 15.20
CA GLU A 46 5.20 -3.12 14.94
C GLU A 46 3.69 -2.87 15.08
N ARG A 47 2.86 -3.73 14.48
CA ARG A 47 1.40 -3.65 14.60
C ARG A 47 0.90 -3.89 16.03
N TYR A 48 1.55 -4.72 16.84
CA TYR A 48 1.24 -4.84 18.27
C TYR A 48 1.58 -3.56 19.05
N VAL A 49 2.73 -2.95 18.77
CA VAL A 49 3.22 -1.75 19.46
C VAL A 49 2.36 -0.53 19.13
N PHE A 50 1.97 -0.36 17.87
CA PHE A 50 1.29 0.86 17.41
C PHE A 50 -0.20 0.67 17.13
N GLY A 51 -0.67 -0.54 16.82
CA GLY A 51 -2.03 -0.78 16.32
C GLY A 51 -3.16 -0.43 17.28
N TRP A 52 -2.92 -0.51 18.60
CA TRP A 52 -3.91 -0.15 19.62
C TRP A 52 -4.14 1.37 19.75
N LEU A 53 -3.22 2.21 19.24
CA LEU A 53 -3.38 3.66 19.30
C LEU A 53 -4.53 4.10 18.37
N PRO A 54 -5.47 4.95 18.83
CA PRO A 54 -6.64 5.36 18.06
C PRO A 54 -6.33 6.38 16.95
N PHE A 55 -5.07 6.79 16.81
CA PHE A 55 -4.58 7.73 15.81
C PHE A 55 -3.30 7.18 15.14
N SER A 56 -2.97 7.72 13.97
CA SER A 56 -1.77 7.39 13.21
C SER A 56 -0.50 7.95 13.88
N PHE A 57 0.27 7.07 14.53
CA PHE A 57 1.52 7.45 15.18
C PHE A 57 2.62 7.70 14.14
N GLY A 58 2.62 6.96 13.04
CA GLY A 58 3.52 7.12 11.90
C GLY A 58 3.45 8.51 11.28
N ASP A 59 2.27 9.14 11.21
CA ASP A 59 2.15 10.55 10.78
C ASP A 59 2.87 11.49 11.75
N LEU A 60 2.79 11.24 13.08
CA LEU A 60 3.53 12.04 14.07
C LEU A 60 5.04 11.83 13.96
N VAL A 61 5.49 10.60 13.68
CA VAL A 61 6.89 10.29 13.41
C VAL A 61 7.39 11.09 12.20
N TYR A 62 6.62 11.11 11.11
CA TYR A 62 6.96 11.89 9.92
C TYR A 62 6.93 13.40 10.17
N ALA A 63 5.93 13.93 10.88
CA ALA A 63 5.88 15.33 11.26
C ALA A 63 7.11 15.73 12.09
N GLY A 64 7.46 14.92 13.09
CA GLY A 64 8.65 15.11 13.93
C GLY A 64 9.94 15.07 13.11
N ALA A 65 10.08 14.10 12.20
CA ALA A 65 11.24 13.98 11.31
C ALA A 65 11.39 15.23 10.42
N ILE A 66 10.30 15.72 9.82
CA ILE A 66 10.31 16.94 9.00
C ILE A 66 10.76 18.15 9.82
N ILE A 67 10.23 18.34 11.02
CA ILE A 67 10.62 19.45 11.91
C ILE A 67 12.11 19.37 12.28
N ILE A 68 12.61 18.18 12.61
CA ILE A 68 14.02 17.95 12.96
C ILE A 68 14.92 18.25 11.75
N ILE A 69 14.56 17.77 10.56
CA ILE A 69 15.29 18.00 9.31
C ILE A 69 15.34 19.49 8.99
N ILE A 70 14.21 20.20 9.00
CA ILE A 70 14.15 21.65 8.73
C ILE A 70 15.01 22.41 9.74
N ARG A 71 14.87 22.12 11.05
CA ARG A 71 15.67 22.75 12.09
C ARG A 71 17.17 22.50 11.89
N TRP A 72 17.55 21.27 11.54
CA TRP A 72 18.94 20.92 11.26
C TRP A 72 19.48 21.66 10.04
N LEU A 73 18.72 21.72 8.94
CA LEU A 73 19.09 22.46 7.72
C LEU A 73 19.28 23.95 8.01
N LEU A 74 18.33 24.58 8.71
CA LEU A 74 18.40 26.00 9.05
C LEU A 74 19.61 26.31 9.94
N ARG A 75 19.90 25.48 10.94
CA ARG A 75 21.05 25.67 11.85
C ARG A 75 22.39 25.43 11.16
N ASN A 76 22.45 24.47 10.23
CA ASN A 76 23.69 24.04 9.59
C ASN A 76 23.90 24.61 8.17
N ARG A 77 23.01 25.47 7.65
CA ARG A 77 23.08 26.02 6.29
C ARG A 77 24.43 26.66 5.93
N ARG A 78 25.08 27.33 6.89
CA ARG A 78 26.40 27.95 6.68
C ARG A 78 27.55 26.94 6.61
N ARG A 79 27.38 25.75 7.21
CA ARG A 79 28.38 24.66 7.15
C ARG A 79 28.49 24.07 5.75
N PHE A 80 27.43 24.16 4.94
CA PHE A 80 27.50 23.75 3.54
C PHE A 80 28.66 24.41 2.79
N PHE A 81 28.95 25.70 3.05
CA PHE A 81 30.05 26.44 2.42
C PHE A 81 31.37 26.40 3.22
N LYS A 82 31.32 26.16 4.54
CA LYS A 82 32.50 26.23 5.43
C LYS A 82 33.10 24.87 5.82
N ASP A 83 32.29 23.81 5.76
CA ASP A 83 32.61 22.43 6.15
C ASP A 83 31.80 21.47 5.26
N THR A 84 31.92 21.64 3.94
CA THR A 84 31.14 20.90 2.94
C THR A 84 31.31 19.40 3.11
N LYS A 85 32.55 18.93 3.33
CA LYS A 85 32.86 17.52 3.54
C LYS A 85 32.15 16.95 4.79
N GLY A 86 32.27 17.62 5.93
CA GLY A 86 31.61 17.18 7.17
C GLY A 86 30.09 17.21 7.06
N TRP A 87 29.55 18.21 6.36
CA TRP A 87 28.13 18.34 6.09
C TRP A 87 27.60 17.14 5.28
N PHE A 88 28.24 16.78 4.17
CA PHE A 88 27.84 15.61 3.37
C PHE A 88 28.01 14.29 4.13
N ILE A 89 29.07 14.12 4.92
CA ILE A 89 29.25 12.91 5.75
C ILE A 89 28.06 12.74 6.71
N GLU A 90 27.60 13.81 7.37
CA GLU A 90 26.45 13.74 8.27
C GLU A 90 25.16 13.38 7.52
N VAL A 91 24.91 14.00 6.36
CA VAL A 91 23.74 13.70 5.52
C VAL A 91 23.75 12.25 5.04
N PHE A 92 24.87 11.78 4.49
CA PHE A 92 24.99 10.39 4.02
C PHE A 92 24.90 9.38 5.16
N ALA A 93 25.39 9.70 6.36
CA ALA A 93 25.21 8.83 7.52
C ALA A 93 23.72 8.68 7.88
N VAL A 94 22.95 9.77 7.85
CA VAL A 94 21.49 9.72 8.08
C VAL A 94 20.79 8.94 6.97
N ILE A 95 21.11 9.21 5.70
CA ILE A 95 20.56 8.46 4.55
C ILE A 95 20.85 6.97 4.67
N THR A 96 22.06 6.59 5.10
CA THR A 96 22.43 5.18 5.31
C THR A 96 21.52 4.52 6.34
N ILE A 97 21.28 5.18 7.48
CA ILE A 97 20.43 4.64 8.54
C ILE A 97 18.99 4.50 8.05
N ILE A 98 18.47 5.51 7.35
CA ILE A 98 17.11 5.47 6.78
C ILE A 98 17.00 4.36 5.74
N TYR A 99 17.98 4.24 4.84
CA TYR A 99 18.01 3.21 3.80
C TYR A 99 18.04 1.81 4.41
N LEU A 100 18.89 1.59 5.42
CA LEU A 100 18.98 0.32 6.14
C LEU A 100 17.66 -0.01 6.84
N ALA A 101 17.12 0.93 7.62
CA ALA A 101 15.87 0.74 8.34
C ALA A 101 14.72 0.44 7.38
N PHE A 102 14.57 1.23 6.32
CA PHE A 102 13.54 1.01 5.29
C PHE A 102 13.61 -0.41 4.73
N HIS A 103 14.79 -0.90 4.33
CA HIS A 103 14.91 -2.25 3.75
C HIS A 103 14.68 -3.37 4.77
N ILE A 104 15.13 -3.21 6.01
CA ILE A 104 14.90 -4.20 7.08
C ILE A 104 13.43 -4.30 7.46
N PHE A 105 12.74 -3.17 7.59
CA PHE A 105 11.36 -3.17 8.07
C PHE A 105 10.34 -3.37 6.95
N TRP A 106 10.66 -3.05 5.70
CA TRP A 106 9.67 -3.12 4.63
C TRP A 106 10.26 -3.36 3.23
N GLY A 107 11.26 -2.58 2.83
CA GLY A 107 11.68 -2.39 1.44
C GLY A 107 12.19 -3.65 0.73
N MET A 108 12.65 -4.68 1.45
CA MET A 108 13.00 -5.95 0.81
C MET A 108 11.78 -6.66 0.19
N ASN A 109 10.55 -6.36 0.62
CA ASN A 109 9.33 -6.89 0.01
C ASN A 109 9.15 -6.49 -1.46
N TYR A 110 9.82 -5.45 -1.96
CA TYR A 110 9.81 -5.13 -3.41
C TYR A 110 10.55 -6.15 -4.26
N TYR A 111 11.39 -6.99 -3.66
CA TYR A 111 12.21 -7.98 -4.36
C TYR A 111 11.72 -9.41 -4.18
N ARG A 112 10.50 -9.56 -3.67
CA ARG A 112 9.88 -10.86 -3.45
C ARG A 112 9.48 -11.52 -4.79
N GLN A 113 9.06 -12.78 -4.75
CA GLN A 113 8.57 -13.44 -5.96
C GLN A 113 7.30 -12.74 -6.46
N PRO A 114 7.16 -12.50 -7.78
CA PRO A 114 5.92 -11.93 -8.32
C PRO A 114 4.72 -12.79 -7.95
N LEU A 115 3.61 -12.14 -7.58
CA LEU A 115 2.43 -12.82 -7.06
C LEU A 115 1.88 -13.88 -8.04
N HIS A 116 1.90 -13.60 -9.35
CA HIS A 116 1.41 -14.55 -10.36
C HIS A 116 2.19 -15.88 -10.34
N VAL A 117 3.49 -15.85 -10.05
CA VAL A 117 4.33 -17.05 -9.89
C VAL A 117 3.88 -17.83 -8.65
N THR A 118 3.68 -17.14 -7.52
CA THR A 118 3.27 -17.78 -6.26
C THR A 118 1.85 -18.37 -6.32
N LEU A 119 0.96 -17.76 -7.11
CA LEU A 119 -0.39 -18.24 -7.35
C LEU A 119 -0.47 -19.26 -8.49
N ASN A 120 0.63 -19.53 -9.19
CA ASN A 120 0.68 -20.37 -10.38
C ASN A 120 -0.36 -19.97 -11.44
N ILE A 121 -0.45 -18.66 -11.71
CA ILE A 121 -1.30 -18.08 -12.75
C ILE A 121 -0.44 -17.41 -13.82
N GLN A 122 -0.96 -17.38 -15.04
CA GLN A 122 -0.30 -16.67 -16.15
C GLN A 122 -0.41 -15.15 -15.94
N ASP A 123 0.59 -14.41 -16.37
CA ASP A 123 0.63 -12.94 -16.36
C ASP A 123 0.21 -12.32 -17.71
N GLU A 124 -0.01 -13.15 -18.73
CA GLU A 124 -0.57 -12.78 -20.02
C GLU A 124 -2.06 -13.15 -20.12
N TYR A 125 -2.83 -12.33 -20.84
CA TYR A 125 -4.25 -12.56 -21.11
C TYR A 125 -4.64 -11.98 -22.47
N THR A 126 -5.64 -12.58 -23.10
CA THR A 126 -6.17 -12.16 -24.40
C THR A 126 -7.16 -11.01 -24.27
N SER A 127 -7.43 -10.31 -25.38
CA SER A 127 -8.50 -9.30 -25.40
C SER A 127 -9.88 -9.91 -25.15
N GLU A 128 -10.11 -11.15 -25.58
CA GLU A 128 -11.37 -11.86 -25.35
C GLU A 128 -11.60 -12.13 -23.87
N GLU A 129 -10.57 -12.58 -23.14
CA GLU A 129 -10.62 -12.78 -21.69
C GLU A 129 -10.84 -11.47 -20.92
N LEU A 130 -10.22 -10.37 -21.36
CA LEU A 130 -10.47 -9.04 -20.80
C LEU A 130 -11.93 -8.62 -20.96
N LEU A 131 -12.50 -8.79 -22.15
CA LEU A 131 -13.88 -8.41 -22.44
C LEU A 131 -14.88 -9.29 -21.69
N ASP A 132 -14.64 -10.61 -21.64
CA ASP A 132 -15.45 -11.55 -20.85
C ASP A 132 -15.46 -11.16 -19.36
N LEU A 133 -14.28 -10.93 -18.77
CA LEU A 133 -14.18 -10.50 -17.38
C LEU A 133 -14.90 -9.16 -17.17
N THR A 134 -14.75 -8.21 -18.10
CA THR A 134 -15.39 -6.89 -18.00
C THR A 134 -16.91 -7.01 -17.97
N ASN A 135 -17.52 -7.80 -18.86
CA ASN A 135 -18.98 -8.00 -18.86
C ASN A 135 -19.45 -8.65 -17.54
N ARG A 136 -18.74 -9.68 -17.06
CA ARG A 136 -19.06 -10.30 -15.76
C ARG A 136 -18.96 -9.32 -14.60
N LEU A 137 -17.99 -8.40 -14.64
CA LEU A 137 -17.84 -7.36 -13.62
C LEU A 137 -18.95 -6.30 -13.71
N ILE A 138 -19.37 -5.90 -14.91
CA ILE A 138 -20.52 -5.01 -15.13
C ILE A 138 -21.77 -5.63 -14.50
N ASP A 139 -22.08 -6.88 -14.82
CA ASP A 139 -23.25 -7.58 -14.27
C ASP A 139 -23.22 -7.61 -12.72
N LYS A 140 -22.04 -7.80 -12.13
CA LYS A 140 -21.87 -7.78 -10.67
C LYS A 140 -22.06 -6.38 -10.08
N VAL A 141 -21.48 -5.35 -10.68
CA VAL A 141 -21.61 -3.97 -10.19
C VAL A 141 -23.05 -3.51 -10.32
N ASN A 142 -23.69 -3.70 -11.47
CA ASN A 142 -25.07 -3.29 -11.73
C ASN A 142 -26.06 -4.05 -10.84
N GLY A 143 -25.88 -5.36 -10.66
CA GLY A 143 -26.72 -6.12 -9.74
C GLY A 143 -26.63 -5.63 -8.29
N ILE A 144 -25.44 -5.22 -7.82
CA ILE A 144 -25.30 -4.65 -6.47
C ILE A 144 -25.82 -3.20 -6.42
N GLN A 145 -25.65 -2.42 -7.49
CA GLN A 145 -26.22 -1.07 -7.64
C GLN A 145 -27.74 -1.10 -7.44
N GLU A 146 -28.44 -2.03 -8.10
CA GLU A 146 -29.90 -2.20 -7.96
C GLU A 146 -30.34 -2.55 -6.53
N GLU A 147 -29.49 -3.24 -5.76
CA GLU A 147 -29.77 -3.58 -4.35
C GLU A 147 -29.53 -2.41 -3.39
N LEU A 148 -28.54 -1.56 -3.67
CA LEU A 148 -28.06 -0.55 -2.73
C LEU A 148 -28.50 0.88 -3.03
N ALA A 149 -28.76 1.20 -4.30
CA ALA A 149 -29.20 2.51 -4.76
C ALA A 149 -30.71 2.51 -5.06
N SER A 150 -31.31 3.71 -5.12
CA SER A 150 -32.75 3.83 -5.40
C SER A 150 -33.11 3.57 -6.86
N ASN A 151 -32.16 3.80 -7.77
CA ASN A 151 -32.23 3.52 -9.20
C ASN A 151 -30.81 3.61 -9.80
N ASP A 152 -30.70 3.28 -11.09
CA ASP A 152 -29.48 3.30 -11.91
C ASP A 152 -28.75 4.66 -11.94
N SER A 153 -29.48 5.75 -11.70
CA SER A 153 -28.98 7.12 -11.82
C SER A 153 -28.61 7.74 -10.47
N THR A 154 -28.69 6.99 -9.37
CA THR A 154 -28.36 7.46 -8.02
C THR A 154 -27.11 6.80 -7.47
N GLU A 155 -26.30 7.54 -6.71
CA GLU A 155 -25.09 6.96 -6.13
C GLU A 155 -25.39 5.93 -5.03
N VAL A 156 -24.52 4.93 -4.90
CA VAL A 156 -24.50 4.07 -3.70
C VAL A 156 -23.94 4.86 -2.52
N VAL A 157 -24.81 5.19 -1.58
CA VAL A 157 -24.44 5.89 -0.35
C VAL A 157 -23.89 4.88 0.65
N MET A 158 -22.63 5.05 1.05
CA MET A 158 -22.04 4.25 2.12
C MET A 158 -22.72 4.54 3.47
N PRO A 159 -23.34 3.55 4.14
CA PRO A 159 -24.07 3.77 5.38
C PRO A 159 -23.14 3.85 6.61
N TYR A 160 -21.83 3.93 6.38
CA TYR A 160 -20.80 3.81 7.40
C TYR A 160 -19.92 5.05 7.46
N SER A 161 -19.52 5.42 8.67
CA SER A 161 -18.38 6.30 8.86
C SER A 161 -17.08 5.63 8.38
N LYS A 162 -16.07 6.46 8.07
CA LYS A 162 -14.72 5.99 7.71
C LYS A 162 -14.13 5.07 8.78
N ASN A 163 -14.35 5.37 10.05
CA ASN A 163 -13.86 4.56 11.16
C ASN A 163 -14.55 3.19 11.26
N GLU A 164 -15.82 3.09 10.87
CA GLU A 164 -16.52 1.80 10.79
C GLU A 164 -16.03 0.97 9.62
N MET A 165 -15.81 1.60 8.45
CA MET A 165 -15.22 0.91 7.30
C MET A 165 -13.81 0.38 7.61
N LEU A 166 -12.98 1.13 8.34
CA LEU A 166 -11.67 0.63 8.80
C LEU A 166 -11.78 -0.64 9.65
N LYS A 167 -12.82 -0.74 10.49
CA LYS A 167 -13.03 -1.91 11.36
C LYS A 167 -13.55 -3.14 10.61
N ARG A 168 -14.28 -2.92 9.51
CA ARG A 168 -14.91 -3.96 8.66
C ARG A 168 -13.97 -4.50 7.58
N ALA A 169 -13.03 -3.70 7.08
CA ALA A 169 -12.10 -4.13 6.03
C ALA A 169 -11.36 -5.45 6.31
N PRO A 170 -10.88 -5.72 7.56
CA PRO A 170 -10.28 -7.00 7.92
C PRO A 170 -11.16 -8.23 7.67
N GLU A 171 -12.49 -8.09 7.67
CA GLU A 171 -13.42 -9.23 7.50
C GLU A 171 -13.25 -9.90 6.13
N GLY A 172 -12.85 -9.15 5.10
CA GLY A 172 -12.52 -9.73 3.80
C GLY A 172 -11.28 -10.64 3.85
N TYR A 173 -10.27 -10.26 4.62
CA TYR A 173 -9.08 -11.08 4.86
C TYR A 173 -9.38 -12.31 5.73
N GLU A 174 -10.33 -12.21 6.67
CA GLU A 174 -10.80 -13.37 7.45
C GLU A 174 -11.48 -14.44 6.59
N VAL A 175 -12.14 -14.03 5.49
CA VAL A 175 -12.67 -14.97 4.49
C VAL A 175 -11.53 -15.52 3.63
N LEU A 176 -10.67 -14.67 3.10
CA LEU A 176 -9.59 -15.09 2.19
C LEU A 176 -8.58 -16.03 2.84
N LYS A 177 -8.28 -15.87 4.14
CA LYS A 177 -7.31 -16.73 4.84
C LYS A 177 -7.70 -18.22 4.86
N GLN A 178 -8.97 -18.54 4.64
CA GLN A 178 -9.44 -19.93 4.55
C GLN A 178 -8.86 -20.64 3.33
N GLN A 179 -8.68 -19.91 2.22
CA GLN A 179 -8.07 -20.41 1.00
C GLN A 179 -6.58 -20.07 0.90
N TYR A 180 -6.18 -18.91 1.43
CA TYR A 180 -4.83 -18.37 1.37
C TYR A 180 -4.32 -18.04 2.78
N PRO A 181 -3.83 -19.02 3.56
CA PRO A 181 -3.47 -18.81 4.96
C PRO A 181 -2.46 -17.68 5.23
N HIS A 182 -1.59 -17.38 4.25
CA HIS A 182 -0.63 -16.27 4.32
C HIS A 182 -1.27 -14.87 4.29
N LEU A 183 -2.57 -14.76 3.97
CA LEU A 183 -3.35 -13.52 4.05
C LEU A 183 -3.96 -13.28 5.44
N GLU A 184 -3.59 -14.05 6.46
CA GLU A 184 -4.02 -13.80 7.82
C GLU A 184 -3.58 -12.42 8.30
N TYR A 185 -4.55 -11.57 8.65
CA TYR A 185 -4.31 -10.21 9.09
C TYR A 185 -4.47 -10.07 10.61
N HIS A 186 -3.38 -10.33 11.33
CA HIS A 186 -3.30 -10.11 12.77
C HIS A 186 -1.88 -9.69 13.19
N PRO A 187 -1.71 -8.79 14.17
CA PRO A 187 -2.70 -7.87 14.75
C PRO A 187 -3.03 -6.71 13.78
N ARG A 188 -4.13 -6.00 14.03
CA ARG A 188 -4.63 -4.90 13.17
C ARG A 188 -3.88 -3.59 13.46
N SER A 189 -3.57 -2.82 12.42
CA SER A 189 -2.95 -1.49 12.56
C SER A 189 -3.31 -0.58 11.36
N VAL A 190 -4.59 -0.55 10.99
CA VAL A 190 -5.11 0.29 9.92
C VAL A 190 -5.81 1.51 10.50
N LYS A 191 -5.50 2.71 10.00
CA LYS A 191 -5.86 3.98 10.61
C LYS A 191 -6.14 5.05 9.57
N ARG A 192 -6.91 6.06 9.96
CA ARG A 192 -7.03 7.29 9.17
C ARG A 192 -5.75 8.10 9.33
N SER A 193 -5.24 8.61 8.22
CA SER A 193 -4.07 9.49 8.25
C SER A 193 -4.42 10.87 8.81
N LEU A 194 -3.59 11.36 9.73
CA LEU A 194 -3.58 12.76 10.17
C LEU A 194 -3.18 13.71 9.03
N PHE A 195 -2.54 13.17 7.99
CA PHE A 195 -2.14 13.87 6.77
C PHE A 195 -3.16 13.77 5.63
N SER A 196 -4.42 13.45 5.92
CA SER A 196 -5.48 13.35 4.90
C SER A 196 -5.51 14.55 3.93
N ILE A 197 -5.47 15.80 4.45
CA ILE A 197 -5.49 17.01 3.61
C ILE A 197 -4.31 17.05 2.62
N PRO A 198 -3.03 17.03 3.05
CA PRO A 198 -1.92 17.03 2.10
C PRO A 198 -1.90 15.80 1.19
N LEU A 199 -2.31 14.62 1.67
CA LEU A 199 -2.42 13.41 0.83
C LEU A 199 -3.40 13.63 -0.33
N THR A 200 -4.59 14.16 -0.06
CA THR A 200 -5.59 14.49 -1.08
C THR A 200 -5.03 15.45 -2.14
N TYR A 201 -4.34 16.51 -1.73
CA TYR A 201 -3.71 17.47 -2.67
C TYR A 201 -2.62 16.85 -3.54
N MET A 202 -1.90 15.86 -3.01
CA MET A 202 -0.85 15.14 -3.73
C MET A 202 -1.41 13.97 -4.57
N GLY A 203 -2.69 13.63 -4.43
CA GLY A 203 -3.32 12.52 -5.15
C GLY A 203 -3.10 11.14 -4.53
N PHE A 204 -2.66 11.05 -3.26
CA PHE A 204 -2.48 9.78 -2.55
C PHE A 204 -3.75 9.41 -1.77
N SER A 205 -4.22 8.17 -1.93
CA SER A 205 -5.41 7.66 -1.21
C SER A 205 -5.06 6.93 0.09
N GLY A 206 -3.80 6.57 0.26
CA GLY A 206 -3.28 5.90 1.43
C GLY A 206 -1.78 5.67 1.26
N TYR A 207 -1.16 5.17 2.31
CA TYR A 207 0.21 4.66 2.29
C TYR A 207 0.48 3.77 3.51
N LEU A 208 1.49 2.91 3.40
CA LEU A 208 2.06 2.18 4.53
C LEU A 208 3.24 2.95 5.13
N ASN A 209 3.28 3.11 6.45
CA ASN A 209 4.48 3.59 7.14
C ASN A 209 5.45 2.42 7.43
N PRO A 210 6.66 2.40 6.82
CA PRO A 210 7.60 1.29 6.96
C PRO A 210 8.16 1.06 8.36
N LEU A 211 8.12 2.05 9.25
CA LEU A 211 8.76 1.98 10.59
C LEU A 211 7.78 1.68 11.73
N THR A 212 6.49 1.85 11.46
CA THR A 212 5.41 1.64 12.43
C THR A 212 4.44 0.55 11.96
N ASN A 213 4.58 0.11 10.71
CA ASN A 213 3.68 -0.78 10.02
C ASN A 213 2.21 -0.34 10.12
N GLU A 214 1.94 0.95 10.22
CA GLU A 214 0.57 1.49 10.18
C GLU A 214 0.14 1.65 8.72
N ALA A 215 -0.98 1.03 8.34
CA ALA A 215 -1.67 1.30 7.08
C ALA A 215 -2.50 2.58 7.27
N GLN A 216 -2.13 3.64 6.57
CA GLN A 216 -2.72 4.96 6.75
C GLN A 216 -3.55 5.33 5.54
N VAL A 217 -4.86 5.41 5.74
CA VAL A 217 -5.80 5.73 4.67
C VAL A 217 -6.16 7.20 4.73
N ASP A 218 -6.16 7.89 3.58
CA ASP A 218 -6.67 9.24 3.47
C ASP A 218 -8.16 9.25 3.81
N GLY A 219 -8.53 9.99 4.87
CA GLY A 219 -9.90 10.10 5.35
C GLY A 219 -10.82 10.94 4.46
N LEU A 220 -10.29 11.63 3.45
CA LEU A 220 -11.03 12.55 2.58
C LEU A 220 -11.35 11.97 1.19
N ILE A 221 -10.84 10.78 0.85
CA ILE A 221 -11.23 10.12 -0.41
C ILE A 221 -12.73 9.82 -0.45
N PRO A 222 -13.35 9.67 -1.63
CA PRO A 222 -14.76 9.32 -1.76
C PRO A 222 -15.15 8.10 -0.90
N ALA A 223 -16.34 8.15 -0.30
CA ALA A 223 -16.79 7.13 0.65
C ALA A 223 -16.73 5.73 0.03
N TYR A 224 -17.22 5.56 -1.19
CA TYR A 224 -17.28 4.27 -1.86
C TYR A 224 -15.90 3.68 -2.25
N LYS A 225 -14.84 4.49 -2.34
CA LYS A 225 -13.47 3.99 -2.61
C LYS A 225 -12.76 3.53 -1.34
N PHE A 226 -13.22 4.01 -0.19
CA PHE A 226 -12.54 3.78 1.08
C PHE A 226 -12.42 2.30 1.49
N PRO A 227 -13.44 1.44 1.27
CA PRO A 227 -13.30 0.00 1.49
C PRO A 227 -12.12 -0.63 0.76
N THR A 228 -12.02 -0.45 -0.56
CA THR A 228 -10.96 -1.04 -1.38
C THR A 228 -9.60 -0.44 -1.09
N THR A 229 -9.51 0.87 -0.90
CA THR A 229 -8.25 1.50 -0.47
C THR A 229 -7.78 0.97 0.88
N THR A 230 -8.69 0.80 1.85
CA THR A 230 -8.34 0.23 3.16
C THR A 230 -7.81 -1.20 3.01
N CYS A 231 -8.48 -2.04 2.21
CA CYS A 231 -8.02 -3.39 1.93
C CYS A 231 -6.65 -3.40 1.21
N HIS A 232 -6.42 -2.47 0.28
CA HIS A 232 -5.13 -2.30 -0.40
C HIS A 232 -4.00 -1.95 0.58
N GLU A 233 -4.20 -1.00 1.49
CA GLU A 233 -3.16 -0.66 2.48
C GLU A 233 -2.90 -1.81 3.46
N ILE A 234 -3.91 -2.65 3.75
CA ILE A 234 -3.71 -3.90 4.50
C ILE A 234 -2.84 -4.89 3.70
N ALA A 235 -3.00 -4.99 2.37
CA ALA A 235 -2.14 -5.83 1.54
C ALA A 235 -0.67 -5.38 1.63
N HIS A 236 -0.43 -4.06 1.64
CA HIS A 236 0.88 -3.53 1.99
C HIS A 236 1.30 -3.98 3.40
N GLN A 237 0.49 -3.89 4.45
CA GLN A 237 0.91 -4.42 5.77
C GLN A 237 1.34 -5.90 5.73
N LEU A 238 0.75 -6.71 4.84
CA LEU A 238 1.05 -8.12 4.69
C LEU A 238 2.27 -8.44 3.81
N GLY A 239 3.00 -7.44 3.28
CA GLY A 239 4.22 -7.70 2.50
C GLY A 239 4.05 -7.57 1.00
N TYR A 240 2.87 -7.23 0.48
CA TYR A 240 2.70 -7.01 -0.96
C TYR A 240 3.12 -5.58 -1.30
N ALA A 241 4.38 -5.38 -1.64
CA ALA A 241 4.93 -4.04 -1.85
C ALA A 241 4.65 -3.45 -3.24
N ALA A 242 4.49 -4.29 -4.26
CA ALA A 242 4.18 -3.82 -5.61
C ALA A 242 2.70 -3.37 -5.68
N GLU A 243 2.46 -2.18 -6.24
CA GLU A 243 1.13 -1.56 -6.32
C GLU A 243 0.09 -2.44 -7.03
N ASN A 244 0.47 -3.12 -8.10
CA ASN A 244 -0.41 -4.03 -8.84
C ASN A 244 -0.82 -5.25 -8.00
N GLU A 245 0.09 -5.80 -7.20
CA GLU A 245 -0.19 -6.92 -6.30
C GLU A 245 -1.06 -6.48 -5.12
N ALA A 246 -0.76 -5.32 -4.52
CA ALA A 246 -1.59 -4.74 -3.47
C ALA A 246 -3.01 -4.40 -3.97
N ASN A 247 -3.13 -3.89 -5.21
CA ASN A 247 -4.42 -3.69 -5.89
C ASN A 247 -5.18 -5.00 -6.07
N PHE A 248 -4.50 -6.07 -6.51
CA PHE A 248 -5.13 -7.37 -6.69
C PHE A 248 -5.62 -7.95 -5.36
N VAL A 249 -4.74 -8.04 -4.36
CA VAL A 249 -5.08 -8.60 -3.04
C VAL A 249 -6.13 -7.75 -2.32
N GLY A 250 -5.99 -6.42 -2.36
CA GLY A 250 -6.94 -5.49 -1.75
C GLY A 250 -8.31 -5.51 -2.43
N GLY A 251 -8.35 -5.57 -3.76
CA GLY A 251 -9.58 -5.73 -4.53
C GLY A 251 -10.27 -7.06 -4.23
N LEU A 252 -9.49 -8.16 -4.20
CA LEU A 252 -9.98 -9.49 -3.87
C LEU A 252 -10.57 -9.54 -2.45
N ALA A 253 -9.91 -8.93 -1.47
CA ALA A 253 -10.39 -8.85 -0.09
C ALA A 253 -11.68 -8.05 0.03
N ALA A 254 -11.82 -6.94 -0.71
CA ALA A 254 -13.06 -6.19 -0.75
C ALA A 254 -14.21 -6.97 -1.40
N ILE A 255 -13.93 -7.70 -2.49
CA ILE A 255 -14.90 -8.57 -3.18
C ILE A 255 -15.38 -9.72 -2.28
N HIS A 256 -14.51 -10.30 -1.46
CA HIS A 256 -14.85 -11.42 -0.57
C HIS A 256 -15.34 -10.97 0.81
N ASN A 257 -15.44 -9.66 1.05
CA ASN A 257 -15.99 -9.15 2.30
C ASN A 257 -17.47 -9.53 2.43
N PRO A 258 -17.97 -9.89 3.64
CA PRO A 258 -19.37 -10.23 3.85
C PRO A 258 -20.34 -9.05 3.63
N ASP A 259 -19.84 -7.81 3.63
CA ASP A 259 -20.66 -6.60 3.44
C ASP A 259 -20.86 -6.24 1.97
N ARG A 260 -22.12 -6.13 1.52
CA ARG A 260 -22.46 -5.78 0.13
C ARG A 260 -21.87 -4.46 -0.34
N HIS A 261 -21.69 -3.48 0.54
CA HIS A 261 -21.06 -2.20 0.18
C HIS A 261 -19.57 -2.36 -0.11
N PHE A 262 -18.88 -3.25 0.63
CA PHE A 262 -17.48 -3.59 0.33
C PHE A 262 -17.36 -4.34 -1.00
N GLN A 263 -18.29 -5.27 -1.27
CA GLN A 263 -18.34 -5.98 -2.53
C GLN A 263 -18.54 -5.02 -3.71
N TYR A 264 -19.47 -4.06 -3.58
CA TYR A 264 -19.66 -3.00 -4.57
C TYR A 264 -18.36 -2.25 -4.86
N SER A 265 -17.68 -1.76 -3.81
CA SER A 265 -16.38 -1.09 -3.95
C SER A 265 -15.34 -1.96 -4.65
N GLY A 266 -15.26 -3.24 -4.27
CA GLY A 266 -14.33 -4.22 -4.83
C GLY A 266 -14.54 -4.47 -6.31
N TYR A 267 -15.79 -4.76 -6.70
CA TYR A 267 -16.15 -5.00 -8.10
C TYR A 267 -16.02 -3.73 -8.94
N ALA A 268 -16.46 -2.56 -8.45
CA ALA A 268 -16.31 -1.29 -9.16
C ALA A 268 -14.83 -0.92 -9.36
N PHE A 269 -13.97 -1.23 -8.38
CA PHE A 269 -12.53 -1.05 -8.51
C PHE A 269 -11.93 -1.95 -9.59
N ALA A 270 -12.26 -3.25 -9.59
CA ALA A 270 -11.79 -4.19 -10.61
C ALA A 270 -12.31 -3.83 -12.01
N LEU A 271 -13.57 -3.43 -12.12
CA LEU A 271 -14.20 -2.99 -13.36
C LEU A 271 -13.47 -1.78 -13.93
N ARG A 272 -13.17 -0.78 -13.10
CA ARG A 272 -12.41 0.41 -13.51
C ARG A 272 -11.04 0.04 -14.09
N HIS A 273 -10.35 -0.95 -13.53
CA HIS A 273 -9.08 -1.42 -14.11
C HIS A 273 -9.26 -2.02 -15.50
N CYS A 274 -10.29 -2.84 -15.68
CA CYS A 274 -10.59 -3.45 -16.98
C CYS A 274 -11.00 -2.40 -18.03
N LEU A 275 -11.87 -1.46 -17.66
CA LEU A 275 -12.30 -0.37 -18.55
C LEU A 275 -11.12 0.53 -18.96
N ASN A 276 -10.20 0.87 -18.05
CA ASN A 276 -9.01 1.64 -18.38
C ASN A 276 -8.09 0.89 -19.37
N GLU A 277 -8.01 -0.43 -19.26
CA GLU A 277 -7.23 -1.26 -20.17
C GLU A 277 -7.91 -1.35 -21.54
N ILE A 278 -9.23 -1.49 -21.60
CA ILE A 278 -10.01 -1.40 -22.84
C ILE A 278 -9.75 -0.05 -23.51
N PHE A 279 -9.85 1.07 -22.78
CA PHE A 279 -9.59 2.41 -23.31
C PHE A 279 -8.19 2.55 -23.94
N ARG A 280 -7.16 1.95 -23.33
CA ARG A 280 -5.80 1.96 -23.89
C ARG A 280 -5.66 1.16 -25.18
N ARG A 281 -6.49 0.13 -25.36
CA ARG A 281 -6.47 -0.76 -26.54
C ARG A 281 -7.36 -0.22 -27.66
N ASP A 282 -8.56 0.24 -27.33
CA ASP A 282 -9.60 0.69 -28.24
C ASP A 282 -10.56 1.67 -27.53
N GLU A 283 -10.46 2.95 -27.89
CA GLU A 283 -11.30 4.03 -27.34
C GLU A 283 -12.77 3.90 -27.74
N GLN A 284 -13.06 3.42 -28.96
CA GLN A 284 -14.45 3.24 -29.40
C GLN A 284 -15.10 2.11 -28.61
N LEU A 285 -14.40 1.00 -28.44
CA LEU A 285 -14.89 -0.11 -27.63
C LEU A 285 -15.12 0.30 -26.17
N PHE A 286 -14.25 1.15 -25.61
CA PHE A 286 -14.49 1.71 -24.28
C PHE A 286 -15.79 2.51 -24.21
N ASN A 287 -16.06 3.38 -25.19
CA ASN A 287 -17.31 4.15 -25.23
C ASN A 287 -18.54 3.24 -25.29
N ASP A 288 -18.49 2.17 -26.08
CA ASP A 288 -19.57 1.17 -26.16
C ASP A 288 -19.77 0.43 -24.82
N TYR A 289 -18.71 0.22 -24.03
CA TYR A 289 -18.82 -0.37 -22.70
C TYR A 289 -19.33 0.62 -21.65
N MET A 290 -19.03 1.91 -21.79
CA MET A 290 -19.54 2.94 -20.87
C MET A 290 -21.05 3.10 -20.95
N GLU A 291 -21.70 2.71 -22.04
CA GLU A 291 -23.17 2.66 -22.14
C GLU A 291 -23.81 1.53 -21.31
N LYS A 292 -23.02 0.55 -20.87
CA LYS A 292 -23.49 -0.62 -20.10
C LYS A 292 -23.30 -0.48 -18.58
N VAL A 293 -22.50 0.52 -18.16
CA VAL A 293 -22.09 0.76 -16.77
C VAL A 293 -23.05 1.72 -16.09
#